data_AF-A0A7Y1X9W7-F1
#
_entry.id   AF-A0A7Y1X9W7-F1
#
_cell.length_a   1.000
_cell.length_b   1.000
_cell.length_c   1.000
_cell.angle_alpha   90.00
_cell.angle_beta   90.00
_cell.angle_gamma   90.00
#
_symmetry.space_group_name_H-M   'P 1'
#
loop_
_entity.id
_entity.type
_entity.pdbx_description
1 polymer ?
#
loop_
_entity_poly.entity_id
_entity_poly.type
_entity_poly.pdbx_seq_one_letter_code
_entity_poly.pdbx_strand_id
1 'polypeptide(L)'
;MTRATEETLAARTSPNIDHQDLRLEEERESVSVRAFKPGFVQDIDVDGLLGVLPPGSIGRLDVRAGSYVWIDKILATVWLDPSHAGNLGDELSREVASSFAIGDIRTIDQDPIYGLQQLVDIGLRALSPGINDPATAADVTHHLARLTLAAYRAEPTRRVFVGEHAQVFAPHRPGAREMLDHGLKAIFRDSTDHVSVLSAMLADVEDLVALLNESDLDASDLEQFARSVRSRLESIDDPVE
;
A
#
# COMPACT_ATOMS: atom_id res chain seq x y z
N MET A 1 8.78 -12.66 0.63
CA MET A 1 8.08 -11.61 -0.14
C MET A 1 6.60 -11.55 0.25
N THR A 2 5.77 -12.52 -0.12
CA THR A 2 4.32 -12.52 0.20
C THR A 2 4.00 -12.32 1.67
N ARG A 3 4.68 -13.04 2.58
CA ARG A 3 4.47 -12.89 4.03
C ARG A 3 4.78 -11.48 4.57
N ALA A 4 5.89 -10.89 4.13
CA ALA A 4 6.27 -9.53 4.56
C ALA A 4 5.22 -8.51 4.08
N THR A 5 4.77 -8.63 2.83
CA THR A 5 3.69 -7.81 2.27
C THR A 5 2.37 -7.97 3.04
N GLU A 6 1.98 -9.20 3.38
CA GLU A 6 0.80 -9.49 4.21
C GLU A 6 0.92 -8.87 5.61
N GLU A 7 2.08 -8.99 6.26
CA GLU A 7 2.35 -8.39 7.57
C GLU A 7 2.25 -6.85 7.53
N THR A 8 2.78 -6.20 6.50
CA THR A 8 2.64 -4.75 6.32
C THR A 8 1.19 -4.33 6.11
N LEU A 9 0.40 -5.12 5.39
CA LEU A 9 -1.05 -4.90 5.19
C LEU A 9 -1.85 -5.12 6.48
N ALA A 10 -1.41 -6.03 7.35
CA ALA A 10 -2.09 -6.43 8.58
C ALA A 10 -1.68 -5.63 9.83
N ALA A 11 -0.63 -4.80 9.79
CA ALA A 11 -0.12 -4.12 10.98
C ALA A 11 -1.21 -3.26 11.69
N ARG A 12 -1.21 -3.25 13.01
CA ARG A 12 -2.24 -2.59 13.82
C ARG A 12 -2.24 -1.07 13.65
N THR A 13 -3.43 -0.47 13.63
CA THR A 13 -3.69 0.97 13.76
C THR A 13 -4.81 1.17 14.78
N SER A 14 -4.81 2.29 15.51
CA SER A 14 -5.91 2.58 16.43
C SER A 14 -7.18 2.90 15.63
N PRO A 15 -8.31 2.23 15.90
CA PRO A 15 -9.56 2.53 15.26
C PRO A 15 -10.11 3.84 15.85
N ASN A 16 -10.58 4.72 14.96
CA ASN A 16 -11.32 5.95 15.25
C ASN A 16 -10.51 7.16 15.76
N ILE A 17 -10.42 8.19 14.91
CA ILE A 17 -10.29 9.58 15.34
C ILE A 17 -11.48 10.37 14.79
N ASP A 18 -12.05 11.22 15.65
CA ASP A 18 -13.17 12.11 15.38
C ASP A 18 -12.79 13.21 14.36
N HIS A 19 -13.76 13.67 13.57
CA HIS A 19 -13.60 14.73 12.56
C HIS A 19 -13.17 16.10 13.15
N GLN A 20 -13.19 16.25 14.48
CA GLN A 20 -12.77 17.46 15.17
C GLN A 20 -11.25 17.70 15.08
N ASP A 21 -10.43 16.65 15.02
CA ASP A 21 -8.96 16.79 14.99
C ASP A 21 -8.44 17.42 13.69
N LEU A 22 -9.18 17.26 12.59
CA LEU A 22 -8.86 17.85 11.29
C LEU A 22 -8.93 19.39 11.27
N ARG A 23 -9.85 19.98 12.06
CA ARG A 23 -9.95 21.45 12.13
C ARG A 23 -8.85 22.06 12.99
N LEU A 24 -8.31 21.29 13.94
CA LEU A 24 -7.19 21.73 14.78
C LEU A 24 -5.86 21.80 14.00
N GLU A 25 -5.75 21.08 12.88
CA GLU A 25 -4.60 21.18 11.96
C GLU A 25 -4.50 22.59 11.34
N GLU A 26 -5.59 23.24 10.93
CA GLU A 26 -5.50 24.48 10.13
C GLU A 26 -5.22 25.76 10.94
N GLU A 27 -5.46 25.76 12.26
CA GLU A 27 -5.35 26.95 13.12
C GLU A 27 -4.05 27.02 13.93
N ARG A 28 -3.21 25.97 13.89
CA ARG A 28 -1.98 25.84 14.68
C ARG A 28 -0.74 26.21 13.87
N GLU A 29 0.30 26.69 14.56
CA GLU A 29 1.63 26.82 13.95
C GLU A 29 2.12 25.43 13.51
N SER A 30 2.68 25.35 12.30
CA SER A 30 3.13 24.10 11.71
C SER A 30 4.60 24.13 11.28
N VAL A 31 5.26 22.99 11.44
CA VAL A 31 6.62 22.73 11.00
C VAL A 31 6.57 21.73 9.85
N SER A 32 7.14 22.12 8.71
CA SER A 32 7.29 21.22 7.55
C SER A 32 8.61 20.46 7.65
N VAL A 33 8.53 19.14 7.62
CA VAL A 33 9.68 18.25 7.63
C VAL A 33 10.05 17.91 6.20
N ARG A 34 11.29 18.16 5.81
CA ARG A 34 11.74 18.03 4.43
C ARG A 34 12.82 16.97 4.27
N ALA A 35 12.82 16.30 3.12
CA ALA A 35 13.86 15.35 2.75
C ALA A 35 15.20 16.07 2.54
N PHE A 36 16.24 15.59 3.21
CA PHE A 36 17.60 16.13 3.12
C PHE A 36 18.41 15.56 1.94
N LYS A 37 17.92 14.48 1.31
CA LYS A 37 18.53 13.84 0.14
C LYS A 37 17.46 13.17 -0.73
N PRO A 38 17.72 12.95 -2.03
CA PRO A 38 16.85 12.14 -2.85
C PRO A 38 16.97 10.64 -2.51
N GLY A 39 15.92 9.87 -2.80
CA GLY A 39 15.93 8.42 -2.66
C GLY A 39 14.55 7.83 -2.39
N PHE A 40 14.48 6.53 -2.16
CA PHE A 40 13.28 5.84 -1.70
C PHE A 40 13.17 5.94 -0.18
N VAL A 41 11.97 6.26 0.31
CA VAL A 41 11.62 6.08 1.72
C VAL A 41 11.52 4.58 1.97
N GLN A 42 12.47 4.01 2.70
CA GLN A 42 12.58 2.57 2.97
C GLN A 42 11.81 2.17 4.22
N ASP A 43 11.85 3.03 5.23
CA ASP A 43 11.24 2.79 6.55
C ASP A 43 10.82 4.13 7.16
N ILE A 44 9.70 4.11 7.88
CA ILE A 44 9.26 5.23 8.70
C ILE A 44 9.09 4.72 10.13
N ASP A 45 9.98 5.16 11.02
CA ASP A 45 9.93 4.85 12.46
C ASP A 45 8.88 5.72 13.15
N VAL A 46 7.64 5.25 13.15
CA VAL A 46 6.52 5.99 13.75
C VAL A 46 6.61 6.05 15.27
N ASP A 47 7.21 5.05 15.92
CA ASP A 47 7.38 5.06 17.38
C ASP A 47 8.45 6.09 17.79
N GLY A 48 9.57 6.13 17.06
CA GLY A 48 10.58 7.17 17.21
C GLY A 48 10.02 8.57 16.93
N LEU A 49 9.19 8.71 15.88
CA LEU A 49 8.48 9.94 15.57
C LEU A 49 7.59 10.39 16.75
N LEU A 50 6.77 9.49 17.30
CA LEU A 50 5.93 9.81 18.46
C LEU A 50 6.76 10.21 19.70
N GLY A 51 7.96 9.65 19.86
CA GLY A 51 8.86 9.97 20.96
C GLY A 51 9.51 11.35 20.89
N VAL A 52 9.68 11.92 19.69
CA VAL A 52 10.28 13.26 19.49
C VAL A 52 9.26 14.39 19.40
N LEU A 53 7.98 14.06 19.17
CA LEU A 53 6.93 15.06 19.05
C LEU A 53 6.62 15.72 20.40
N PRO A 54 6.59 17.07 20.50
CA PRO A 54 6.23 17.76 21.73
C PRO A 54 4.80 17.43 22.21
N PRO A 55 4.52 17.52 23.52
CA PRO A 55 3.19 17.25 24.04
C PRO A 55 2.08 18.09 23.39
N GLY A 56 0.97 17.44 23.05
CA GLY A 56 -0.19 18.03 22.38
C GLY A 56 0.00 18.23 20.86
N SER A 57 1.14 17.81 20.30
CA SER A 57 1.40 17.94 18.87
C SER A 57 0.67 16.90 18.05
N ILE A 58 0.35 17.29 16.82
CA ILE A 58 -0.26 16.42 15.82
C ILE A 58 0.70 16.31 14.65
N GLY A 59 1.13 15.11 14.30
CA GLY A 59 1.91 14.82 13.11
C GLY A 59 1.06 14.27 11.99
N ARG A 60 1.44 14.53 10.74
CA ARG A 60 0.91 13.85 9.57
C ARG A 60 2.05 13.49 8.63
N LEU A 61 2.15 12.21 8.28
CA LEU A 61 3.04 11.74 7.25
C LEU A 61 2.47 12.11 5.87
N ASP A 62 3.29 12.77 5.05
CA ASP A 62 2.95 13.17 3.67
C ASP A 62 3.45 12.17 2.63
N VAL A 63 4.26 11.20 3.06
CA VAL A 63 4.82 10.14 2.22
C VAL A 63 4.55 8.77 2.83
N ARG A 64 4.66 7.75 1.99
CA ARG A 64 4.63 6.33 2.39
C ARG A 64 6.02 5.73 2.20
N ALA A 65 6.33 4.66 2.94
CA ALA A 65 7.41 3.76 2.52
C ALA A 65 7.15 3.30 1.07
N GLY A 66 8.21 3.26 0.28
CA GLY A 66 8.16 3.09 -1.17
C GLY A 66 8.17 4.36 -2.00
N SER A 67 7.86 5.51 -1.41
CA SER A 67 7.83 6.79 -2.14
C SER A 67 9.25 7.20 -2.53
N TYR A 68 9.45 7.58 -3.80
CA TYR A 68 10.66 8.29 -4.20
C TYR A 68 10.51 9.77 -3.85
N VAL A 69 11.46 10.31 -3.10
CA VAL A 69 11.50 11.71 -2.68
C VAL A 69 12.69 12.42 -3.32
N TRP A 70 12.49 13.70 -3.63
CA TRP A 70 13.57 14.62 -4.01
C TRP A 70 13.98 15.44 -2.78
N ILE A 71 15.15 16.08 -2.85
CA ILE A 71 15.52 17.08 -1.85
C ILE A 71 14.40 18.12 -1.71
N ASP A 72 14.17 18.59 -0.49
CA ASP A 72 13.12 19.54 -0.10
C ASP A 72 11.68 19.05 -0.21
N LYS A 73 11.44 17.81 -0.67
CA LYS A 73 10.10 17.19 -0.65
C LYS A 73 9.63 17.09 0.80
N ILE A 74 8.39 17.50 1.06
CA ILE A 74 7.76 17.36 2.38
C ILE A 74 7.57 15.87 2.68
N LEU A 75 8.10 15.43 3.82
CA LEU A 75 7.98 14.09 4.37
C LEU A 75 6.82 14.00 5.38
N ALA A 76 6.66 15.06 6.17
CA ALA A 76 5.60 15.19 7.16
C ALA A 76 5.32 16.67 7.48
N THR A 77 4.13 16.92 8.00
CA THR A 77 3.74 18.18 8.64
C THR A 77 3.48 17.92 10.12
N VAL A 78 3.99 18.79 10.99
CA VAL A 78 3.75 18.74 12.44
C VAL A 78 3.07 20.02 12.88
N TRP A 79 1.92 19.91 13.52
CA TRP A 79 1.21 21.02 14.15
C TRP A 79 1.47 21.02 15.65
N LEU A 80 1.95 22.15 16.15
CA LEU A 80 2.35 22.30 17.55
C LEU A 80 1.18 22.75 18.41
N ASP A 81 1.16 22.29 19.66
CA ASP A 81 0.31 22.92 20.66
C ASP A 81 0.77 24.38 20.88
N PRO A 82 -0.15 25.36 21.03
CA PRO A 82 0.21 26.77 21.24
C PRO A 82 1.15 27.01 22.44
N SER A 83 1.14 26.14 23.45
CA SER A 83 2.05 26.23 24.60
C SER A 83 3.51 25.91 24.27
N HIS A 84 3.76 25.28 23.12
CA HIS A 84 5.09 24.88 22.62
C HIS A 84 5.44 25.59 21.29
N ALA A 85 4.61 26.53 20.83
CA ALA A 85 4.85 27.37 19.65
C ALA A 85 6.06 28.31 19.87
N GLY A 86 7.04 28.32 18.96
CA GLY A 86 8.30 29.05 19.10
C GLY A 86 9.44 28.58 18.17
N ASN A 87 10.68 29.00 18.44
CA ASN A 87 11.89 28.77 17.61
C ASN A 87 12.37 27.30 17.48
N LEU A 88 11.53 26.32 17.77
CA LEU A 88 11.84 24.88 17.75
C LEU A 88 11.85 24.28 16.34
N GLY A 89 11.42 25.03 15.31
CA GLY A 89 11.16 24.50 13.96
C GLY A 89 12.32 23.74 13.33
N ASP A 90 13.55 24.26 13.38
CA ASP A 90 14.70 23.65 12.70
C ASP A 90 15.28 22.43 13.43
N GLU A 91 15.17 22.39 14.76
CA GLU A 91 15.60 21.24 15.56
C GLU A 91 14.58 20.11 15.46
N LEU A 92 13.31 20.42 15.67
CA LEU A 92 12.21 19.46 15.53
C LEU A 92 12.16 18.88 14.11
N SER A 93 12.34 19.71 13.08
CA SER A 93 12.36 19.23 11.69
C SER A 93 13.49 18.21 11.45
N ARG A 94 14.67 18.42 12.05
CA ARG A 94 15.79 17.47 11.95
C ARG A 94 15.54 16.18 12.72
N GLU A 95 15.01 16.26 13.93
CA GLU A 95 14.68 15.08 14.73
C GLU A 95 13.60 14.24 14.04
N VAL A 96 12.53 14.87 13.57
CA VAL A 96 11.48 14.19 12.82
C VAL A 96 12.00 13.62 11.50
N ALA A 97 12.85 14.33 10.78
CA ALA A 97 13.46 13.81 9.55
C ALA A 97 14.34 12.57 9.81
N SER A 98 14.89 12.40 11.01
CA SER A 98 15.70 11.23 11.38
C SER A 98 14.87 9.94 11.53
N SER A 99 13.55 10.06 11.70
CA SER A 99 12.61 8.92 11.70
C SER A 99 12.33 8.36 10.30
N PHE A 100 12.91 8.94 9.23
CA PHE A 100 12.76 8.46 7.87
C PHE A 100 14.06 7.85 7.36
N ALA A 101 14.06 6.54 7.10
CA ALA A 101 15.15 5.90 6.38
C ALA A 101 14.98 6.17 4.88
N ILE A 102 15.91 6.93 4.30
CA ILE A 102 15.94 7.21 2.84
C ILE A 102 17.18 6.51 2.25
N GLY A 103 17.00 5.72 1.19
CA GLY A 103 18.09 5.02 0.53
C GLY A 103 17.94 4.94 -0.99
N ASP A 104 18.99 4.49 -1.68
CA ASP A 104 19.03 4.48 -3.15
C ASP A 104 18.21 3.36 -3.77
N ILE A 105 17.93 2.30 -3.00
CA ILE A 105 17.22 1.10 -3.45
C ILE A 105 15.89 1.01 -2.72
N ARG A 106 14.82 0.70 -3.46
CA ARG A 106 13.49 0.44 -2.88
C ARG A 106 13.48 -0.90 -2.14
N THR A 107 12.89 -0.94 -0.96
CA THR A 107 12.81 -2.14 -0.10
C THR A 107 11.37 -2.61 0.03
N ILE A 108 11.16 -3.86 0.47
CA ILE A 108 9.83 -4.48 0.59
C ILE A 108 9.27 -4.32 2.02
N ASP A 109 10.13 -4.12 3.02
CA ASP A 109 9.82 -4.28 4.45
C ASP A 109 8.58 -3.49 4.90
N GLN A 110 8.43 -2.25 4.44
CA GLN A 110 7.25 -1.42 4.68
C GLN A 110 6.48 -1.03 3.41
N ASP A 111 6.81 -1.63 2.25
CA ASP A 111 6.20 -1.31 0.95
C ASP A 111 5.52 -2.53 0.31
N PRO A 112 4.22 -2.73 0.58
CA PRO A 112 3.51 -3.88 0.05
C PRO A 112 3.29 -3.80 -1.47
N ILE A 113 3.27 -2.59 -2.06
CA ILE A 113 3.17 -2.43 -3.51
C ILE A 113 4.44 -2.88 -4.21
N TYR A 114 5.61 -2.67 -3.62
CA TYR A 114 6.84 -3.18 -4.21
C TYR A 114 6.90 -4.72 -4.16
N GLY A 115 6.46 -5.33 -3.06
CA GLY A 115 6.31 -6.79 -2.99
C GLY A 115 5.35 -7.35 -4.04
N LEU A 116 4.22 -6.68 -4.27
CA LEU A 116 3.27 -7.00 -5.35
C LEU A 116 3.94 -6.90 -6.73
N GLN A 117 4.65 -5.80 -7.01
CA GLN A 117 5.33 -5.57 -8.27
C GLN A 117 6.39 -6.64 -8.57
N GLN A 118 7.16 -7.06 -7.56
CA GLN A 118 8.13 -8.14 -7.71
C GLN A 118 7.47 -9.49 -8.07
N LEU A 119 6.28 -9.80 -7.53
CA LEU A 119 5.51 -10.98 -7.95
C LEU A 119 5.04 -10.86 -9.41
N VAL A 120 4.54 -9.69 -9.80
CA VAL A 120 4.13 -9.42 -11.17
C VAL A 120 5.30 -9.57 -12.13
N ASP A 121 6.48 -9.02 -11.82
CA ASP A 121 7.69 -9.15 -12.63
C ASP A 121 8.09 -10.62 -12.83
N ILE A 122 7.93 -11.47 -11.81
CA ILE A 122 8.16 -12.92 -11.90
C ILE A 122 7.14 -13.55 -12.87
N GLY A 123 5.85 -13.25 -12.71
CA GLY A 123 4.80 -13.81 -13.56
C GLY A 123 4.95 -13.39 -15.02
N LEU A 124 5.18 -12.09 -15.29
CA LEU A 124 5.41 -11.58 -16.64
C LEU A 124 6.68 -12.14 -17.27
N ARG A 125 7.75 -12.33 -16.49
CA ARG A 125 8.96 -12.97 -17.00
C ARG A 125 8.70 -14.44 -17.36
N ALA A 126 7.91 -15.16 -16.57
CA ALA A 126 7.52 -16.53 -16.87
C ALA A 126 6.71 -16.63 -18.17
N LEU A 127 5.81 -15.67 -18.42
CA LEU A 127 5.02 -15.57 -19.66
C LEU A 127 5.82 -15.10 -20.88
N SER A 128 7.03 -14.58 -20.70
CA SER A 128 7.82 -14.05 -21.82
C SER A 128 8.11 -15.14 -22.87
N PRO A 129 8.20 -14.79 -24.18
CA PRO A 129 8.43 -15.78 -25.25
C PRO A 129 9.70 -16.63 -25.08
N GLY A 130 10.69 -16.12 -24.34
CA GLY A 130 11.94 -16.83 -24.08
C GLY A 130 11.85 -17.87 -22.96
N ILE A 131 10.86 -17.78 -22.06
CA ILE A 131 10.66 -18.73 -20.96
C ILE A 131 9.43 -19.59 -21.22
N ASN A 132 8.28 -18.96 -21.51
CA ASN A 132 7.00 -19.63 -21.76
C ASN A 132 6.64 -20.68 -20.69
N ASP A 133 6.66 -20.27 -19.43
CA ASP A 133 6.32 -21.07 -18.26
C ASP A 133 4.99 -20.60 -17.63
N PRO A 134 3.84 -21.05 -18.17
CA PRO A 134 2.54 -20.68 -17.65
C PRO A 134 2.24 -21.30 -16.27
N ALA A 135 2.96 -22.33 -15.84
CA ALA A 135 2.76 -22.92 -14.50
C ALA A 135 3.26 -21.95 -13.43
N THR A 136 4.46 -21.38 -13.61
CA THR A 136 4.96 -20.33 -12.71
C THR A 136 4.07 -19.09 -12.72
N ALA A 137 3.53 -18.69 -13.87
CA ALA A 137 2.61 -17.56 -13.95
C ALA A 137 1.29 -17.80 -13.21
N ALA A 138 0.74 -19.02 -13.28
CA ALA A 138 -0.43 -19.41 -12.49
C ALA A 138 -0.13 -19.43 -10.98
N ASP A 139 1.03 -19.95 -10.57
CA ASP A 139 1.44 -19.88 -9.16
C ASP A 139 1.52 -18.43 -8.64
N VAL A 140 1.97 -17.50 -9.49
CA VAL A 140 1.96 -16.08 -9.18
C VAL A 140 0.53 -15.55 -8.99
N THR A 141 -0.47 -15.98 -9.76
CA THR A 141 -1.87 -15.51 -9.56
C THR A 141 -2.39 -15.86 -8.19
N HIS A 142 -2.10 -17.07 -7.68
CA HIS A 142 -2.47 -17.48 -6.32
C HIS A 142 -1.88 -16.54 -5.26
N HIS A 143 -0.62 -16.13 -5.42
CA HIS A 143 0.01 -15.18 -4.51
C HIS A 143 -0.61 -13.78 -4.59
N LEU A 144 -0.92 -13.29 -5.79
CA LEU A 144 -1.55 -11.99 -6.00
C LEU A 144 -3.00 -11.97 -5.47
N ALA A 145 -3.74 -13.07 -5.61
CA ALA A 145 -5.08 -13.24 -5.06
C ALA A 145 -5.06 -13.17 -3.53
N ARG A 146 -4.11 -13.84 -2.89
CA ARG A 146 -3.92 -13.75 -1.43
C ARG A 146 -3.66 -12.32 -0.94
N LEU A 147 -2.79 -11.58 -1.62
CA LEU A 147 -2.52 -10.18 -1.29
C LEU A 147 -3.75 -9.29 -1.50
N THR A 148 -4.53 -9.56 -2.55
CA THR A 148 -5.78 -8.85 -2.82
C THR A 148 -6.80 -9.09 -1.72
N LEU A 149 -6.98 -10.34 -1.27
CA LEU A 149 -7.85 -10.69 -0.14
C LEU A 149 -7.41 -10.01 1.16
N ALA A 150 -6.11 -10.01 1.44
CA ALA A 150 -5.56 -9.33 2.62
C ALA A 150 -5.89 -7.83 2.61
N ALA A 151 -5.82 -7.18 1.44
CA ALA A 151 -6.17 -5.77 1.30
C ALA A 151 -7.68 -5.49 1.38
N TYR A 152 -8.55 -6.43 0.98
CA TYR A 152 -10.00 -6.32 1.23
C TYR A 152 -10.35 -6.40 2.71
N ARG A 153 -9.66 -7.27 3.45
CA ARG A 153 -9.87 -7.45 4.90
C ARG A 153 -9.25 -6.33 5.74
N ALA A 154 -8.23 -5.66 5.22
CA ALA A 154 -7.66 -4.48 5.84
C ALA A 154 -8.57 -3.28 5.52
N GLU A 155 -9.46 -2.92 6.46
CA GLU A 155 -10.34 -1.74 6.29
C GLU A 155 -9.54 -0.51 5.82
N PRO A 156 -10.02 0.27 4.85
CA PRO A 156 -9.37 1.49 4.38
C PRO A 156 -9.61 2.63 5.39
N THR A 157 -9.18 2.44 6.63
CA THR A 157 -9.23 3.49 7.64
C THR A 157 -7.97 4.33 7.58
N ARG A 158 -8.15 5.63 7.77
CA ARG A 158 -7.05 6.56 7.99
C ARG A 158 -6.23 6.02 9.17
N ARG A 159 -4.94 5.85 8.95
CA ARG A 159 -4.06 5.23 9.94
C ARG A 159 -3.69 6.27 10.99
N VAL A 160 -3.96 5.97 12.24
CA VAL A 160 -3.61 6.81 13.37
C VAL A 160 -2.73 6.03 14.33
N PHE A 161 -1.65 6.67 14.73
CA PHE A 161 -0.77 6.22 15.80
C PHE A 161 -0.89 7.20 16.96
N VAL A 162 -1.18 6.69 18.14
CA VAL A 162 -1.37 7.49 19.35
C VAL A 162 -0.24 7.14 20.31
N GLY A 163 0.62 8.12 20.58
CA GLY A 163 1.65 8.04 21.62
C GLY A 163 1.13 8.57 22.95
N GLU A 164 2.03 8.68 23.93
CA GLU A 164 1.67 9.19 25.26
C GLU A 164 1.23 10.66 25.24
N HIS A 165 1.83 11.46 24.36
CA HIS A 165 1.63 12.91 24.34
C HIS A 165 1.33 13.49 22.95
N ALA A 166 1.36 12.68 21.90
CA ALA A 166 1.19 13.13 20.52
C ALA A 166 0.45 12.08 19.69
N GLN A 167 -0.05 12.49 18.53
CA GLN A 167 -0.71 11.61 17.58
C GLN A 167 -0.20 11.85 16.17
N VAL A 168 -0.05 10.77 15.40
CA VAL A 168 0.45 10.82 14.01
C VAL A 168 -0.57 10.18 13.08
N PHE A 169 -0.99 10.96 12.08
CA PHE A 169 -1.77 10.48 10.96
C PHE A 169 -0.85 9.98 9.85
N ALA A 170 -1.11 8.78 9.34
CA ALA A 170 -0.41 8.25 8.19
C ALA A 170 -1.35 8.08 6.98
N PRO A 171 -0.81 8.12 5.75
CA PRO A 171 -1.58 7.83 4.56
C PRO A 171 -2.25 6.45 4.64
N HIS A 172 -3.37 6.31 3.94
CA HIS A 172 -4.05 5.02 3.76
C HIS A 172 -3.08 3.95 3.28
N ARG A 173 -3.32 2.69 3.67
CA ARG A 173 -2.64 1.57 3.02
C ARG A 173 -3.08 1.49 1.55
N PRO A 174 -2.26 0.88 0.69
CA PRO A 174 -2.72 0.43 -0.61
C PRO A 174 -3.97 -0.44 -0.44
N GLY A 175 -5.07 -0.01 -1.06
CA GLY A 175 -6.36 -0.68 -0.92
C GLY A 175 -6.48 -1.90 -1.83
N ALA A 176 -7.56 -2.65 -1.65
CA ALA A 176 -7.92 -3.81 -2.47
C ALA A 176 -7.87 -3.52 -3.98
N ARG A 177 -8.39 -2.36 -4.39
CA ARG A 177 -8.37 -1.93 -5.80
C ARG A 177 -6.96 -1.76 -6.35
N GLU A 178 -6.03 -1.18 -5.57
CA GLU A 178 -4.63 -1.07 -5.98
C GLU A 178 -3.97 -2.45 -6.13
N MET A 179 -4.30 -3.41 -5.25
CA MET A 179 -3.80 -4.79 -5.35
C MET A 179 -4.35 -5.52 -6.58
N LEU A 180 -5.65 -5.35 -6.87
CA LEU A 180 -6.29 -5.93 -8.04
C LEU A 180 -5.72 -5.35 -9.33
N ASP A 181 -5.63 -4.02 -9.43
CA ASP A 181 -5.21 -3.30 -10.64
C ASP A 181 -3.71 -3.50 -10.95
N HIS A 182 -2.84 -3.39 -9.92
CA HIS A 182 -1.40 -3.56 -10.11
C HIS A 182 -0.93 -5.01 -10.01
N GLY A 183 -1.78 -5.94 -9.56
CA GLY A 183 -1.48 -7.36 -9.41
C GLY A 183 -2.14 -8.21 -10.48
N LEU A 184 -3.32 -8.76 -10.17
CA LEU A 184 -4.00 -9.73 -11.03
C LEU A 184 -4.30 -9.17 -12.43
N LYS A 185 -4.76 -7.92 -12.54
CA LYS A 185 -5.03 -7.28 -13.84
C LYS A 185 -3.75 -7.06 -14.65
N ALA A 186 -2.60 -6.87 -14.00
CA ALA A 186 -1.33 -6.78 -14.69
C ALA A 186 -0.95 -8.11 -15.35
N ILE A 187 -1.10 -9.24 -14.64
CA ILE A 187 -0.89 -10.58 -15.23
C ILE A 187 -1.93 -10.89 -16.32
N PHE A 188 -3.20 -10.54 -16.10
CA PHE A 188 -4.27 -10.79 -17.06
C PHE A 188 -3.99 -10.20 -18.45
N ARG A 189 -3.44 -8.98 -18.48
CA ARG A 189 -3.12 -8.25 -19.71
C ARG A 189 -2.16 -9.01 -20.62
N ASP A 190 -1.21 -9.75 -20.04
CA ASP A 190 -0.17 -10.47 -20.79
C ASP A 190 -0.36 -12.00 -20.80
N SER A 191 -1.49 -12.51 -20.27
CA SER A 191 -1.84 -13.95 -20.25
C SER A 191 -3.01 -14.30 -21.16
N THR A 192 -3.38 -13.39 -22.07
CA THR A 192 -4.64 -13.49 -22.85
C THR A 192 -4.72 -14.70 -23.79
N ASP A 193 -3.63 -15.40 -24.05
CA ASP A 193 -3.51 -16.61 -24.86
C ASP A 193 -3.11 -17.85 -24.03
N HIS A 194 -2.96 -17.70 -22.71
CA HIS A 194 -2.54 -18.75 -21.79
C HIS A 194 -3.73 -19.29 -20.99
N VAL A 195 -4.45 -20.27 -21.57
CA VAL A 195 -5.65 -20.88 -20.96
C VAL A 195 -5.43 -21.31 -19.51
N SER A 196 -4.33 -22.01 -19.20
CA SER A 196 -4.06 -22.49 -17.84
C SER A 196 -3.92 -21.37 -16.82
N VAL A 197 -3.37 -20.21 -17.21
CA VAL A 197 -3.19 -19.04 -16.33
C VAL A 197 -4.53 -18.34 -16.12
N LEU A 198 -5.30 -18.17 -17.19
CA LEU A 198 -6.63 -17.58 -17.12
C LEU A 198 -7.60 -18.43 -16.29
N SER A 199 -7.54 -19.76 -16.41
CA SER A 199 -8.34 -20.68 -15.60
C SER A 199 -7.96 -20.62 -14.12
N ALA A 200 -6.66 -20.63 -13.80
CA ALA A 200 -6.19 -20.47 -12.42
C ALA A 200 -6.63 -19.13 -11.82
N MET A 201 -6.47 -18.05 -12.58
CA MET A 201 -6.90 -16.70 -12.18
C MET A 201 -8.40 -16.60 -11.97
N LEU A 202 -9.22 -17.19 -12.85
CA LEU A 202 -10.68 -17.18 -12.68
C LEU A 202 -11.09 -17.91 -11.41
N ALA A 203 -10.53 -19.10 -11.16
CA ALA A 203 -10.79 -19.86 -9.95
C ALA A 203 -10.40 -19.07 -8.69
N ASP A 204 -9.21 -18.47 -8.68
CA ASP A 204 -8.76 -17.61 -7.57
C ASP A 204 -9.75 -16.46 -7.31
N VAL A 205 -10.15 -15.73 -8.36
CA VAL A 205 -11.04 -14.58 -8.23
C VAL A 205 -12.44 -15.00 -7.78
N GLU A 206 -12.97 -16.13 -8.27
CA GLU A 206 -14.26 -16.68 -7.83
C GLU A 206 -14.22 -17.08 -6.34
N ASP A 207 -13.13 -17.72 -5.90
CA ASP A 207 -12.92 -18.05 -4.49
C ASP A 207 -12.85 -16.78 -3.63
N LEU A 208 -12.18 -15.73 -4.10
CA LEU A 208 -12.17 -14.44 -3.40
C LEU A 208 -13.57 -13.83 -3.29
N VAL A 209 -14.34 -13.82 -4.38
CA VAL A 209 -15.73 -13.31 -4.38
C VAL A 209 -16.57 -14.06 -3.35
N ALA A 210 -16.48 -15.40 -3.31
CA ALA A 210 -17.20 -16.21 -2.34
C ALA A 210 -16.81 -15.84 -0.89
N LEU A 211 -15.50 -15.77 -0.60
CA LEU A 211 -14.99 -15.43 0.73
C LEU A 211 -15.40 -14.02 1.21
N LEU A 212 -15.44 -13.05 0.29
CA LEU A 212 -15.84 -11.68 0.60
C LEU A 212 -17.35 -11.57 0.84
N ASN A 213 -18.16 -12.24 0.03
CA ASN A 213 -19.61 -12.29 0.21
C ASN A 213 -20.00 -12.97 1.52
N GLU A 214 -19.31 -14.06 1.91
CA GLU A 214 -19.49 -14.69 3.24
C GLU A 214 -19.14 -13.74 4.40
N SER A 215 -18.27 -12.76 4.15
CA SER A 215 -17.84 -11.76 5.12
C SER A 215 -18.62 -10.43 5.03
N ASP A 216 -19.67 -10.37 4.20
CA ASP A 216 -20.47 -9.15 3.92
C ASP A 216 -19.63 -7.95 3.43
N LEU A 217 -18.56 -8.24 2.66
CA LEU A 217 -17.69 -7.24 2.03
C LEU A 217 -18.05 -7.06 0.56
N ASP A 218 -18.02 -5.82 0.06
CA ASP A 218 -18.29 -5.49 -1.34
C ASP A 218 -17.25 -6.12 -2.29
N ALA A 219 -17.69 -7.10 -3.08
CA ALA A 219 -16.87 -7.83 -4.04
C ALA A 219 -17.08 -7.38 -5.50
N SER A 220 -17.81 -6.28 -5.74
CA SER A 220 -18.27 -5.87 -7.09
C SER A 220 -17.14 -5.70 -8.12
N ASP A 221 -15.99 -5.15 -7.72
CA ASP A 221 -14.80 -5.01 -8.57
C ASP A 221 -14.23 -6.38 -8.99
N LEU A 222 -14.21 -7.37 -8.08
CA LEU A 222 -13.75 -8.73 -8.37
C LEU A 222 -14.76 -9.49 -9.23
N GLU A 223 -16.06 -9.32 -8.99
CA GLU A 223 -17.10 -9.89 -9.86
C GLU A 223 -17.00 -9.37 -11.29
N GLN A 224 -16.76 -8.07 -11.46
CA GLN A 224 -16.52 -7.48 -12.78
C GLN A 224 -15.27 -8.08 -13.43
N PHE A 225 -14.20 -8.24 -12.67
CA PHE A 225 -12.97 -8.82 -13.17
C PHE A 225 -13.14 -10.30 -13.56
N ALA A 226 -13.81 -11.11 -12.75
CA ALA A 226 -14.14 -12.51 -13.07
C ALA A 226 -14.90 -12.62 -14.40
N ARG A 227 -15.86 -11.73 -14.65
CA ARG A 227 -16.57 -11.66 -15.94
C ARG A 227 -15.61 -11.39 -17.11
N SER A 228 -14.65 -10.49 -16.95
CA SER A 228 -13.63 -10.22 -17.98
C SER A 228 -12.74 -11.41 -18.25
N VAL A 229 -12.27 -12.12 -17.21
CA VAL A 229 -11.42 -13.31 -17.37
C VAL A 229 -12.21 -14.44 -18.04
N ARG A 230 -13.45 -14.70 -17.61
CA ARG A 230 -14.33 -15.71 -18.21
C ARG A 230 -14.62 -15.42 -19.69
N SER A 231 -15.00 -14.20 -20.02
CA SER A 231 -15.24 -13.79 -21.40
C SER A 231 -14.01 -13.98 -22.28
N ARG A 232 -12.81 -13.76 -21.73
CA ARG A 232 -11.57 -14.02 -22.46
C ARG A 232 -11.33 -15.52 -22.70
N LEU A 233 -11.52 -16.36 -21.69
CA LEU A 233 -11.42 -17.82 -21.81
C LEU A 233 -12.36 -18.35 -22.90
N GLU A 234 -13.63 -17.93 -22.87
CA GLU A 234 -14.64 -18.33 -23.87
C GLU A 234 -14.22 -17.94 -25.30
N SER A 235 -13.60 -16.77 -25.48
CA SER A 235 -13.13 -16.33 -26.80
C SER A 235 -11.94 -17.12 -27.37
N ILE A 236 -11.23 -17.87 -26.53
CA ILE A 236 -10.12 -18.73 -26.96
C ILE A 236 -10.66 -20.09 -27.41
N ASP A 237 -11.67 -20.61 -26.72
CA ASP A 237 -12.31 -21.89 -27.03
C ASP A 237 -13.20 -21.81 -28.28
N ASP A 238 -13.71 -20.62 -28.64
CA ASP A 238 -14.55 -20.38 -29.82
C ASP A 238 -13.91 -19.33 -30.76
N PRO A 239 -12.85 -19.69 -31.51
CA PRO A 239 -12.21 -18.77 -32.44
C PRO A 239 -13.19 -18.47 -33.58
N VAL A 240 -13.72 -17.26 -33.63
CA VAL A 240 -14.54 -16.77 -34.75
C VAL A 240 -13.76 -16.99 -36.05
N GLU A 241 -14.28 -17.86 -36.93
CA GLU A 241 -13.76 -18.20 -38.27
C GLU A 241 -13.57 -16.97 -39.18
#